data_AF-A0A6L3A3T2-F1
#
_entry.id   AF-A0A6L3A3T2-F1
#
_cell.length_a   1.000
_cell.length_b   1.000
_cell.length_c   1.000
_cell.angle_alpha   90.00
_cell.angle_beta   90.00
_cell.angle_gamma   90.00
#
_symmetry.space_group_name_H-M   'P 1'
#
loop_
_entity.id
_entity.type
_entity.pdbx_description
1 polymer ?
#
loop_
_entity_poly.entity_id
_entity_poly.type
_entity_poly.pdbx_seq_one_letter_code
_entity_poly.pdbx_strand_id
1 'polypeptide(L)'
;MTVEQPSESVVREPASAPFLFWMLVLLGMSGLAPAVLLPEWRAYQHIRVTEQREQFARERLADAVAAERRLLDGLRTDPALLSRIAQRDLRTAPADAEVVQVPVEGLASAGATPGFRPAPVDPPAWVRRWTDRLPVLNYDAVFCESPSRPVIIAMSLTLICAALVLYGRVRSVPTPAAKK
;
A
#
# COMPACT_ATOMS: atom_id res chain seq x y z
N MET A 1 -62.59 1.77 -53.31
CA MET A 1 -61.67 0.65 -53.03
C MET A 1 -60.50 1.22 -52.23
N THR A 2 -60.65 1.23 -50.92
CA THR A 2 -59.66 1.69 -49.94
C THR A 2 -58.87 0.48 -49.48
N VAL A 3 -57.57 0.50 -49.75
CA VAL A 3 -56.62 -0.54 -49.33
C VAL A 3 -56.22 -0.22 -47.89
N GLU A 4 -56.74 -0.99 -46.93
CA GLU A 4 -56.22 -0.99 -45.56
C GLU A 4 -54.80 -1.58 -45.58
N GLN A 5 -53.80 -0.75 -45.31
CA GLN A 5 -52.47 -1.25 -45.02
C GLN A 5 -52.44 -1.74 -43.56
N PRO A 6 -52.06 -3.00 -43.31
CA PRO A 6 -51.88 -3.49 -41.96
C PRO A 6 -50.66 -2.79 -41.35
N SER A 7 -50.90 -2.04 -40.28
CA SER A 7 -49.87 -1.45 -39.43
C SER A 7 -49.03 -2.56 -38.80
N GLU A 8 -47.87 -2.86 -39.39
CA GLU A 8 -46.82 -3.65 -38.75
C GLU A 8 -46.37 -2.94 -37.48
N SER A 9 -46.96 -3.34 -36.35
CA SER A 9 -46.39 -3.04 -35.05
C SER A 9 -45.07 -3.80 -34.93
N VAL A 10 -43.97 -3.12 -35.22
CA VAL A 10 -42.61 -3.61 -34.93
C VAL A 10 -42.54 -3.83 -33.42
N VAL A 11 -42.78 -5.08 -33.00
CA VAL A 11 -42.54 -5.56 -31.65
C VAL A 11 -41.03 -5.45 -31.43
N ARG A 12 -40.58 -4.37 -30.79
CA ARG A 12 -39.20 -4.24 -30.32
C ARG A 12 -38.97 -5.33 -29.28
N GLU A 13 -38.26 -6.39 -29.65
CA GLU A 13 -37.77 -7.37 -28.69
C GLU A 13 -36.93 -6.68 -27.61
N PRO A 14 -37.04 -7.11 -26.33
CA PRO A 14 -36.29 -6.54 -25.21
C PRO A 14 -34.83 -7.04 -25.21
N ALA A 15 -34.08 -6.77 -26.28
CA ALA A 15 -32.64 -7.01 -26.35
C ALA A 15 -31.85 -6.19 -25.30
N SER A 16 -32.50 -5.22 -24.64
CA SER A 16 -31.92 -4.37 -23.60
C SER A 16 -31.80 -5.02 -22.22
N ALA A 17 -32.57 -6.06 -21.90
CA ALA A 17 -32.56 -6.67 -20.57
C ALA A 17 -31.22 -7.32 -20.18
N PRO A 18 -30.57 -8.17 -21.01
CA PRO A 18 -29.26 -8.73 -20.66
C PRO A 18 -28.17 -7.65 -20.62
N PHE A 19 -28.24 -6.64 -21.47
CA PHE A 19 -27.29 -5.53 -21.47
C PHE A 19 -27.36 -4.71 -20.17
N LEU A 20 -28.56 -4.32 -19.74
CA LEU A 20 -28.78 -3.59 -18.50
C LEU A 20 -28.31 -4.38 -17.27
N PHE A 21 -28.54 -5.69 -17.24
CA PHE A 21 -28.02 -6.57 -16.20
C PHE A 21 -26.49 -6.49 -16.10
N TRP A 22 -25.79 -6.68 -17.23
CA TRP A 22 -24.33 -6.61 -17.25
C TRP A 22 -23.80 -5.24 -16.86
N MET A 23 -24.46 -4.15 -17.32
CA MET A 23 -24.10 -2.79 -16.92
C MET A 23 -24.20 -2.58 -15.40
N LEU A 24 -25.29 -3.04 -14.77
CA LEU A 24 -25.47 -2.94 -13.32
C LEU A 24 -24.42 -3.77 -12.56
N VAL A 25 -24.14 -4.99 -13.02
CA VAL A 25 -23.10 -5.85 -12.41
C VAL A 25 -21.73 -5.20 -12.51
N LEU A 26 -21.35 -4.68 -13.68
CA LEU A 26 -20.07 -4.01 -13.87
C LEU A 26 -19.97 -2.74 -13.01
N LEU A 27 -21.05 -1.96 -12.92
CA LEU A 27 -21.10 -0.76 -12.08
C LEU A 27 -20.94 -1.11 -10.59
N GLY A 28 -21.68 -2.12 -10.10
CA GLY A 28 -21.55 -2.58 -8.72
C GLY A 28 -20.16 -3.14 -8.41
N MET A 29 -19.60 -3.94 -9.32
CA MET A 29 -18.24 -4.48 -9.18
C MET A 29 -17.18 -3.36 -9.20
N SER A 30 -17.38 -2.30 -10.00
CA SER A 30 -16.44 -1.18 -10.06
C SER A 30 -16.34 -0.38 -8.75
N GLY A 31 -17.40 -0.36 -7.93
CA GLY A 31 -17.37 0.24 -6.59
C GLY A 31 -16.90 -0.73 -5.51
N LEU A 32 -17.35 -1.99 -5.59
CA LEU A 32 -17.04 -3.02 -4.60
C LEU A 32 -15.57 -3.45 -4.63
N ALA A 33 -15.01 -3.68 -5.82
CA ALA A 33 -13.64 -4.17 -5.98
C ALA A 33 -12.59 -3.25 -5.31
N PRO A 34 -12.55 -1.93 -5.59
CA PRO A 34 -11.60 -1.05 -4.90
C PRO A 34 -11.90 -0.92 -3.41
N ALA A 35 -13.17 -0.93 -2.99
CA ALA A 35 -13.54 -0.82 -1.57
C ALA A 35 -13.02 -2.00 -0.71
N VAL A 36 -12.87 -3.18 -1.31
CA VAL A 36 -12.31 -4.37 -0.63
C VAL A 36 -10.80 -4.48 -0.86
N LEU A 37 -10.31 -4.18 -2.06
CA LEU A 37 -8.90 -4.40 -2.42
C LEU A 37 -7.96 -3.36 -1.81
N LEU A 38 -8.38 -2.08 -1.75
CA LEU A 38 -7.56 -0.99 -1.20
C LEU A 38 -7.18 -1.18 0.27
N PRO A 39 -8.08 -1.52 1.21
CA PRO A 39 -7.70 -1.69 2.62
C PRO A 39 -6.73 -2.85 2.83
N GLU A 40 -6.90 -3.96 2.12
CA GLU A 40 -5.96 -5.10 2.16
C GLU A 40 -4.57 -4.70 1.64
N TRP A 41 -4.54 -3.96 0.54
CA TRP A 41 -3.29 -3.42 0.00
C TRP A 41 -2.59 -2.48 1.01
N ARG A 42 -3.36 -1.65 1.73
CA ARG A 42 -2.82 -0.76 2.78
C ARG A 42 -2.29 -1.53 3.98
N ALA A 43 -3.00 -2.57 4.42
CA ALA A 43 -2.53 -3.45 5.47
C ALA A 43 -1.20 -4.11 5.08
N TYR A 44 -1.09 -4.57 3.83
CA TYR A 44 0.16 -5.11 3.28
C TYR A 44 1.29 -4.08 3.28
N GLN A 45 1.04 -2.86 2.81
CA GLN A 45 2.04 -1.78 2.84
C GLN A 45 2.52 -1.48 4.27
N HIS A 46 1.61 -1.46 5.24
CA HIS A 46 1.97 -1.23 6.63
C HIS A 46 2.90 -2.33 7.16
N ILE A 47 2.58 -3.60 6.88
CA ILE A 47 3.42 -4.75 7.26
C ILE A 47 4.81 -4.65 6.62
N ARG A 48 4.90 -4.27 5.35
CA ARG A 48 6.19 -4.10 4.67
C ARG A 48 7.03 -2.97 5.26
N VAL A 49 6.41 -1.85 5.62
CA VAL A 49 7.13 -0.75 6.29
C VAL A 49 7.61 -1.16 7.68
N THR A 50 6.82 -1.94 8.43
CA THR A 50 7.28 -2.47 9.72
C THR A 50 8.44 -3.45 9.57
N GLU A 51 8.40 -4.31 8.55
CA GLU A 51 9.48 -5.25 8.25
C GLU A 51 10.79 -4.49 7.91
N GLN A 52 10.72 -3.45 7.09
CA GLN A 52 11.89 -2.61 6.78
C GLN A 52 12.45 -1.90 8.03
N ARG A 53 11.59 -1.45 8.94
CA ARG A 53 12.02 -0.84 10.22
C ARG A 53 12.80 -1.82 11.06
N GLU A 54 12.31 -3.06 11.16
CA GLU A 54 12.99 -4.11 11.91
C GLU A 54 14.31 -4.52 11.26
N GLN A 55 14.35 -4.65 9.94
CA GLN A 55 15.59 -4.95 9.20
C GLN A 55 16.64 -3.86 9.44
N PHE A 56 16.26 -2.59 9.32
CA PHE A 56 17.16 -1.48 9.59
C PHE A 56 17.66 -1.45 11.04
N ALA A 57 16.79 -1.76 12.01
CA ALA A 57 17.21 -1.85 13.41
C ALA A 57 18.23 -2.97 13.64
N ARG A 58 18.04 -4.13 12.99
CA ARG A 58 18.99 -5.26 13.04
C ARG A 58 20.33 -4.90 12.42
N GLU A 59 20.32 -4.25 11.26
CA GLU A 59 21.54 -3.78 10.59
C GLU A 59 22.32 -2.81 11.49
N ARG A 60 21.64 -1.84 12.10
CA ARG A 60 22.28 -0.90 13.03
C ARG A 60 22.89 -1.59 14.25
N LEU A 61 22.23 -2.58 14.81
CA LEU A 61 22.77 -3.36 15.93
C LEU A 61 23.97 -4.21 15.49
N ALA A 62 23.91 -4.80 14.30
CA ALA A 62 25.02 -5.57 13.73
C ALA A 62 26.26 -4.69 13.50
N ASP A 63 26.07 -3.47 12.97
CA ASP A 63 27.15 -2.50 12.78
C ASP A 63 27.77 -2.06 14.11
N ALA A 64 26.94 -1.81 15.13
CA ALA A 64 27.43 -1.47 16.46
C ALA A 64 28.28 -2.61 17.06
N VAL A 65 27.81 -3.85 16.99
CA VAL A 65 28.54 -5.03 17.46
C VAL A 65 29.84 -5.22 16.66
N ALA A 66 29.83 -4.98 15.35
CA ALA A 66 31.03 -5.07 14.52
C ALA A 66 32.06 -3.99 14.89
N ALA A 67 31.61 -2.77 15.18
CA ALA A 67 32.48 -1.69 15.64
C ALA A 67 33.11 -2.01 17.01
N GLU A 68 32.32 -2.53 17.96
CA GLU A 68 32.82 -2.95 19.27
C GLU A 68 33.82 -4.10 19.17
N ARG A 69 33.56 -5.09 18.31
CA ARG A 69 34.50 -6.20 18.07
C ARG A 69 35.83 -5.71 17.51
N ARG A 70 35.81 -4.80 16.52
CA ARG A 70 37.03 -4.20 15.97
C ARG A 70 37.82 -3.45 17.05
N LEU A 71 37.14 -2.77 17.97
CA LEU A 71 37.78 -2.08 19.09
C LEU A 71 38.43 -3.08 20.05
N LEU A 72 37.72 -4.14 20.44
CA LEU A 72 38.25 -5.19 21.31
C LEU A 72 39.44 -5.93 20.68
N ASP A 73 39.38 -6.22 19.38
CA ASP A 73 40.47 -6.85 18.64
C ASP A 73 41.68 -5.92 18.54
N GLY A 74 41.47 -4.62 18.37
CA GLY A 74 42.53 -3.61 18.41
C GLY A 74 43.20 -3.54 19.79
N LEU A 75 42.41 -3.54 20.86
CA LEU A 75 42.91 -3.54 22.25
C LEU A 75 43.73 -4.78 22.60
N ARG A 76 43.36 -5.94 22.04
CA ARG A 76 44.08 -7.20 22.25
C ARG A 76 45.40 -7.26 21.48
N THR A 77 45.42 -6.66 20.28
CA THR A 77 46.57 -6.73 19.37
C THR A 77 47.63 -5.67 19.69
N ASP A 78 47.22 -4.48 20.13
CA ASP A 78 48.12 -3.36 20.39
C ASP A 78 48.06 -2.88 21.85
N PRO A 79 49.04 -3.27 22.71
CA PRO A 79 49.10 -2.80 24.09
C PRO A 79 49.36 -1.29 24.21
N ALA A 80 49.89 -0.63 23.19
CA ALA A 80 50.07 0.82 23.19
C ALA A 80 48.75 1.58 23.02
N LEU A 81 47.73 0.98 22.38
CA LEU A 81 46.37 1.53 22.39
C LEU A 81 45.77 1.50 23.80
N LEU A 82 46.01 0.44 24.56
CA LEU A 82 45.54 0.32 25.94
C LEU A 82 46.12 1.41 26.84
N SER A 83 47.43 1.69 26.73
CA SER A 83 48.08 2.73 27.54
C SER A 83 47.58 4.14 27.19
N ARG A 84 47.32 4.42 25.90
CA ARG A 84 46.71 5.69 25.45
C ARG A 84 45.28 5.86 25.97
N ILE A 85 44.48 4.80 25.93
CA ILE A 85 43.10 4.82 26.45
C ILE A 85 43.13 4.99 27.97
N ALA A 86 44.00 4.27 28.68
CA ALA A 86 44.17 4.42 30.13
C ALA A 86 44.61 5.85 30.51
N GLN A 87 45.55 6.46 29.77
CA GLN A 87 45.95 7.86 29.99
C GLN A 87 44.78 8.83 29.73
N ARG A 88 43.97 8.59 28.70
CA ARG A 88 42.80 9.42 28.39
C ARG A 88 41.74 9.34 29.48
N ASP A 89 41.42 8.13 29.94
CA ASP A 89 40.34 7.89 30.91
C ASP A 89 40.76 8.25 32.34
N LEU A 90 42.01 7.98 32.73
CA LEU A 90 42.54 8.34 34.06
C LEU A 90 43.00 9.80 34.13
N ARG A 91 43.01 10.53 33.01
CA ARG A 91 43.57 11.90 32.89
C ARG A 91 44.97 12.03 33.46
N THR A 92 45.74 10.94 33.51
CA THR A 92 47.12 10.95 33.97
C THR A 92 47.99 11.54 32.88
N ALA A 93 48.19 12.85 32.95
CA ALA A 93 49.19 13.53 32.14
C ALA A 93 50.59 13.14 32.68
N PRO A 94 51.55 12.78 31.82
CA PRO A 94 52.96 12.77 32.20
C PRO A 94 53.34 14.15 32.74
N ALA A 95 54.19 14.20 33.77
CA ALA A 95 54.51 15.45 34.48
C ALA A 95 55.07 16.58 33.58
N ASP A 96 55.58 16.25 32.38
CA ASP A 96 56.16 17.19 31.40
C ASP A 96 55.37 17.27 30.07
N ALA A 97 54.11 16.82 30.01
CA ALA A 97 53.35 16.81 28.74
C ALA A 97 52.61 18.14 28.45
N GLU A 98 52.95 18.78 27.33
CA GLU A 98 52.24 19.95 26.80
C GLU A 98 50.89 19.52 26.17
N VAL A 99 49.79 20.03 26.72
CA VAL A 99 48.44 19.72 26.25
C VAL A 99 48.10 20.56 25.02
N VAL A 100 48.30 20.01 23.83
CA VAL A 100 47.84 20.63 22.58
C VAL A 100 46.33 20.40 22.43
N GLN A 101 45.54 21.46 22.58
CA GLN A 101 44.10 21.40 22.30
C GLN A 101 43.87 21.32 20.79
N VAL A 102 43.40 20.16 20.32
CA VAL A 102 42.97 19.99 18.94
C VAL A 102 41.51 20.46 18.82
N PRO A 103 41.19 21.46 17.98
CA PRO A 103 39.81 21.90 17.78
C PRO A 103 38.96 20.78 17.18
N VAL A 104 37.87 20.43 17.87
CA VAL A 104 37.01 19.27 17.58
C VAL A 104 35.93 19.59 16.52
N GLU A 105 36.02 20.74 15.85
CA GLU A 105 34.95 21.32 15.01
C GLU A 105 34.54 20.44 13.80
N GLY A 106 35.31 19.41 13.45
CA GLY A 106 34.97 18.47 12.36
C GLY A 106 34.48 17.07 12.78
N LEU A 107 34.58 16.68 14.06
CA LEU A 107 34.35 15.29 14.49
C LEU A 107 32.88 14.98 14.85
N ALA A 108 32.06 16.01 15.11
CA ALA A 108 30.65 15.83 15.46
C ALA A 108 29.80 15.23 14.31
N SER A 109 30.27 15.35 13.05
CA SER A 109 29.52 14.85 11.89
C SER A 109 29.79 13.39 11.54
N ALA A 110 30.81 12.74 12.13
CA ALA A 110 31.17 11.35 11.84
C ALA A 110 30.26 10.32 12.55
N GLY A 111 29.47 10.76 13.55
CA GLY A 111 28.57 9.91 14.33
C GLY A 111 27.09 10.00 13.94
N ALA A 112 26.74 10.82 12.95
CA ALA A 112 25.35 10.94 12.50
C ALA A 112 24.92 9.66 11.80
N THR A 113 24.37 8.71 12.56
CA THR A 113 23.83 7.49 11.98
C THR A 113 22.70 7.88 11.03
N PRO A 114 22.68 7.39 9.79
CA PRO A 114 21.62 7.74 8.85
C PRO A 114 20.25 7.46 9.50
N GLY A 115 19.35 8.44 9.40
CA GLY A 115 17.97 8.26 9.88
C GLY A 115 17.27 7.18 9.06
N PHE A 116 16.40 6.39 9.70
CA PHE A 116 15.60 5.40 8.99
C PHE A 116 14.70 6.09 7.96
N ARG A 117 14.93 5.81 6.68
CA ARG A 117 14.04 6.21 5.60
C ARG A 117 13.48 4.94 4.97
N PRO A 118 12.18 4.62 5.16
CA PRO A 118 11.60 3.42 4.56
C PRO A 118 11.71 3.53 3.03
N ALA A 119 12.12 2.44 2.39
CA ALA A 119 12.13 2.37 0.94
C ALA A 119 10.67 2.34 0.45
N PRO A 120 10.31 3.12 -0.59
CA PRO A 120 8.96 3.11 -1.11
C PRO A 120 8.59 1.68 -1.52
N VAL A 121 7.45 1.20 -1.02
CA VAL A 121 6.91 -0.11 -1.40
C VAL A 121 6.28 0.06 -2.78
N ASP A 122 7.03 -0.29 -3.82
CA ASP A 122 6.55 -0.17 -5.20
C ASP A 122 5.34 -1.09 -5.42
N PRO A 123 4.21 -0.54 -5.91
CA PRO A 123 3.07 -1.35 -6.27
C PRO A 123 3.39 -2.20 -7.52
N PRO A 124 2.65 -3.31 -7.75
CA PRO A 124 2.80 -4.10 -8.96
C PRO A 124 2.71 -3.23 -10.21
N ALA A 125 3.50 -3.55 -11.24
CA ALA A 125 3.61 -2.71 -12.44
C ALA A 125 2.27 -2.41 -13.12
N TRP A 126 1.30 -3.34 -13.03
CA TRP A 126 -0.05 -3.10 -13.53
C TRP A 126 -0.77 -2.02 -12.71
N VAL A 127 -0.75 -2.10 -11.38
CA VAL A 127 -1.35 -1.07 -10.49
C VAL A 127 -0.76 0.30 -10.79
N ARG A 128 0.57 0.39 -10.92
CA ARG A 128 1.26 1.66 -11.22
C ARG A 128 0.73 2.30 -12.50
N ARG A 129 0.60 1.52 -13.58
CA ARG A 129 0.06 2.03 -14.87
C ARG A 129 -1.38 2.53 -14.76
N TRP A 130 -2.18 1.93 -13.88
CA TRP A 130 -3.54 2.38 -13.63
C TRP A 130 -3.57 3.65 -12.79
N THR A 131 -2.79 3.71 -11.71
CA THR A 131 -2.72 4.87 -10.82
C THR A 131 -2.17 6.11 -11.52
N ASP A 132 -1.21 5.95 -12.43
CA ASP A 132 -0.63 7.08 -13.19
C ASP A 132 -1.64 7.78 -14.11
N ARG A 133 -2.74 7.08 -14.47
CA ARG A 133 -3.82 7.62 -15.32
C ARG A 133 -5.00 8.17 -14.52
N LEU A 134 -5.05 7.87 -13.23
CA LEU A 134 -6.14 8.30 -12.37
C LEU A 134 -5.87 9.76 -11.91
N PRO A 135 -6.89 10.63 -11.91
CA PRO A 135 -6.73 11.98 -11.38
C PRO A 135 -6.30 11.92 -9.91
N VAL A 136 -5.62 12.97 -9.43
CA VAL A 136 -5.15 13.08 -8.03
C VAL A 136 -6.34 13.31 -7.10
N LEU A 137 -7.15 12.28 -6.88
CA LEU A 137 -8.16 12.23 -5.82
C LEU A 137 -7.57 11.55 -4.60
N ASN A 138 -8.02 11.96 -3.42
CA ASN A 138 -7.75 11.27 -2.16
C ASN A 138 -8.56 9.98 -2.09
N TYR A 139 -8.18 8.98 -2.88
CA TYR A 139 -8.82 7.65 -2.90
C TYR A 139 -8.85 7.01 -1.51
N ASP A 140 -7.87 7.31 -0.66
CA ASP A 140 -7.85 6.84 0.72
C ASP A 140 -9.01 7.39 1.56
N ALA A 141 -9.32 8.68 1.43
CA ALA A 141 -10.45 9.27 2.17
C ALA A 141 -11.79 8.66 1.71
N VAL A 142 -11.90 8.34 0.42
CA VAL A 142 -13.14 7.79 -0.14
C VAL A 142 -13.32 6.30 0.22
N PHE A 143 -12.27 5.49 0.12
CA PHE A 143 -12.37 4.03 0.21
C PHE A 143 -11.80 3.42 1.51
N CYS A 144 -10.83 4.08 2.14
CA CYS A 144 -10.19 3.58 3.36
C CYS A 144 -10.81 4.17 4.64
N GLU A 145 -11.43 5.36 4.57
CA GLU A 145 -12.02 6.00 5.73
C GLU A 145 -13.31 5.30 6.19
N SER A 146 -13.45 5.12 7.51
CA SER A 146 -14.48 4.29 8.15
C SER A 146 -15.94 4.65 7.81
N PRO A 147 -16.37 5.93 7.68
CA PRO A 147 -17.78 6.25 7.50
C PRO A 147 -18.29 6.03 6.07
N SER A 148 -17.45 6.26 5.05
CA SER A 148 -17.83 6.16 3.64
C SER A 148 -17.81 4.72 3.12
N ARG A 149 -16.86 3.91 3.57
CA ARG A 149 -16.67 2.52 3.13
C ARG A 149 -17.94 1.64 3.25
N PRO A 150 -18.62 1.53 4.41
CA PRO A 150 -19.79 0.67 4.52
C PRO A 150 -20.94 1.16 3.64
N VAL A 151 -21.06 2.48 3.41
CA VAL A 151 -22.07 3.05 2.53
C VAL A 151 -21.81 2.64 1.08
N ILE A 152 -20.57 2.77 0.59
CA ILE A 152 -20.18 2.36 -0.78
C ILE A 152 -20.41 0.85 -0.98
N ILE A 153 -20.01 0.03 -0.01
CA ILE A 153 -20.22 -1.42 -0.06
C ILE A 153 -21.72 -1.73 -0.10
N ALA A 154 -22.52 -1.11 0.78
CA ALA A 154 -23.96 -1.33 0.82
C ALA A 154 -24.63 -0.90 -0.50
N MET A 155 -24.29 0.27 -1.05
CA MET A 155 -24.81 0.74 -2.34
C MET A 155 -24.40 -0.18 -3.50
N SER A 156 -23.16 -0.67 -3.51
CA SER A 156 -22.70 -1.59 -4.55
C SER A 156 -23.41 -2.94 -4.46
N LEU A 157 -23.60 -3.45 -3.24
CA LEU A 157 -24.29 -4.71 -3.00
C LEU A 157 -25.78 -4.62 -3.35
N THR A 158 -26.46 -3.53 -2.98
CA THR A 158 -27.86 -3.33 -3.36
C THR A 158 -28.03 -3.24 -4.87
N LEU A 159 -27.08 -2.62 -5.59
CA LEU A 159 -27.10 -2.51 -7.05
C LEU A 159 -26.90 -3.88 -7.73
N ILE A 160 -26.01 -4.73 -7.19
CA ILE A 160 -25.84 -6.12 -7.66
C ILE A 160 -27.10 -6.96 -7.37
N CYS A 161 -27.67 -6.85 -6.16
CA CYS A 161 -28.90 -7.54 -5.80
C CYS A 161 -30.07 -7.10 -6.70
N ALA A 162 -30.20 -5.80 -6.98
CA ALA A 162 -31.22 -5.26 -7.88
C ALA A 162 -31.05 -5.84 -9.30
N ALA A 163 -29.81 -5.95 -9.80
CA ALA A 163 -29.52 -6.56 -11.09
C ALA A 163 -29.99 -8.02 -11.13
N LEU A 164 -29.71 -8.81 -10.08
CA LEU A 164 -30.13 -10.21 -9.98
C LEU A 164 -31.65 -10.37 -9.94
N VAL A 165 -32.35 -9.53 -9.17
CA VAL A 165 -33.82 -9.54 -9.10
C VAL A 165 -34.44 -9.18 -10.45
N LEU A 166 -33.88 -8.17 -11.13
CA LEU A 166 -34.35 -7.75 -12.45
C LEU A 166 -34.16 -8.87 -13.48
N TYR A 167 -33.00 -9.51 -13.47
CA TYR A 167 -32.71 -10.63 -14.37
C TYR A 167 -33.59 -11.86 -14.11
N GLY A 168 -33.85 -12.18 -12.84
CA GLY A 168 -34.75 -13.26 -12.44
C GLY A 168 -36.18 -13.05 -12.95
N ARG A 169 -36.70 -11.82 -12.87
CA ARG A 169 -38.04 -11.48 -13.37
C ARG A 169 -38.17 -11.58 -14.89
N VAL A 170 -37.14 -11.21 -15.64
CA VAL A 170 -37.16 -11.28 -17.11
C VAL A 170 -37.21 -12.74 -17.59
N ARG A 171 -36.58 -13.67 -16.86
CA ARG A 171 -36.58 -15.11 -17.21
C ARG A 171 -37.86 -15.85 -16.87
N SER A 172 -38.70 -15.32 -15.97
CA SER A 172 -39.91 -16.02 -15.51
C SER A 172 -41.14 -15.86 -16.42
N VAL A 173 -41.02 -15.23 -17.59
CA VAL A 173 -42.14 -15.15 -18.55
C VAL A 173 -42.41 -16.55 -19.13
N PRO A 174 -43.53 -17.20 -18.78
CA PRO A 174 -43.81 -18.54 -19.24
C PRO A 174 -44.14 -18.50 -20.74
N THR A 175 -43.37 -19.24 -21.53
CA THR A 175 -43.69 -19.50 -22.94
C THR A 175 -45.11 -20.08 -23.00
N PRO A 176 -46.09 -19.43 -23.67
CA PRO A 176 -47.44 -19.97 -23.74
C PRO A 176 -47.39 -21.33 -24.43
N ALA A 177 -47.81 -22.36 -23.71
CA ALA A 177 -47.85 -23.72 -24.22
C ALA A 177 -48.64 -23.76 -25.53
N ALA A 178 -47.97 -24.14 -26.61
CA ALA A 178 -48.58 -24.33 -27.91
C ALA A 178 -49.71 -25.36 -27.77
N LYS A 179 -50.97 -24.92 -27.91
CA LYS A 179 -52.13 -25.81 -28.00
C LYS A 179 -51.98 -26.65 -29.28
N LYS A 180 -51.87 -27.97 -29.10
CA LYS A 180 -52.07 -28.96 -30.16
C LYS A 180 -53.55 -29.13 -30.44
#